data_AF-A0A1M6WAQ0-F1
#
_entry.id   AF-A0A1M6WAQ0-F1
#
_cell.length_a   1.000
_cell.length_b   1.000
_cell.length_c   1.000
_cell.angle_alpha   90.00
_cell.angle_beta   90.00
_cell.angle_gamma   90.00
#
_symmetry.space_group_name_H-M   'P 1'
#
loop_
_entity.id
_entity.type
_entity.pdbx_description
1 polymer ?
#
loop_
_entity_poly.entity_id
_entity_poly.type
_entity_poly.pdbx_seq_one_letter_code
_entity_poly.pdbx_strand_id
1 'polypeptide(L)'
;MSIKPAEYDLRELRRMADEDEPPLDLDADDDERTAEELLRIGQREELVKLQTKLLATGSLPEKPYLTGLPTRYGAEVVVFEWLDFLIEKAGFENTGNALSYYVDIDWLSESAYESLRSYMYGFSETDRFGSAGPASLDTSDHVLSLIYIARLASL
;
A
#
# COMPACT_ATOMS: atom_id res chain seq x y z
N MET A 1 -19.02 -7.72 -15.27
CA MET A 1 -19.56 -6.37 -15.48
C MET A 1 -18.35 -5.43 -15.51
N SER A 2 -18.01 -4.78 -16.63
CA SER A 2 -16.81 -3.93 -16.71
C SER A 2 -17.09 -2.62 -15.98
N ILE A 3 -16.59 -2.50 -14.76
CA ILE A 3 -16.66 -1.28 -13.95
C ILE A 3 -15.43 -0.44 -14.32
N LYS A 4 -15.66 0.80 -14.79
CA LYS A 4 -14.59 1.74 -15.17
C LYS A 4 -14.26 2.62 -13.95
N PRO A 5 -13.08 2.46 -13.34
CA PRO A 5 -12.72 3.13 -12.08
C PRO A 5 -12.53 4.65 -12.19
N ALA A 6 -12.51 5.20 -13.41
CA ALA A 6 -12.38 6.63 -13.65
C ALA A 6 -13.68 7.44 -13.41
N GLU A 7 -14.82 6.78 -13.23
CA GLU A 7 -16.15 7.42 -13.28
C GLU A 7 -16.86 7.48 -11.91
N TYR A 8 -16.28 6.96 -10.82
CA TYR A 8 -16.93 6.90 -9.50
C TYR A 8 -16.56 8.08 -8.59
N ASP A 9 -17.56 8.68 -7.95
CA ASP A 9 -17.41 9.73 -6.94
C ASP A 9 -16.94 9.12 -5.59
N LEU A 10 -16.03 9.80 -4.89
CA LEU A 10 -15.42 9.40 -3.61
C LEU A 10 -16.46 9.04 -2.53
N ARG A 11 -17.66 9.63 -2.59
CA ARG A 11 -18.75 9.32 -1.66
C ARG A 11 -19.36 7.94 -1.88
N GLU A 12 -19.41 7.50 -3.13
CA GLU A 12 -19.94 6.19 -3.50
C GLU A 12 -18.90 5.09 -3.19
N LEU A 13 -17.62 5.41 -3.39
CA LEU A 13 -16.49 4.58 -2.97
C LEU A 13 -16.46 4.37 -1.44
N ARG A 14 -16.75 5.40 -0.64
CA ARG A 14 -16.86 5.28 0.81
C ARG A 14 -17.99 4.34 1.24
N ARG A 15 -19.14 4.39 0.55
CA ARG A 15 -20.30 3.56 0.88
C ARG A 15 -20.03 2.09 0.60
N MET A 16 -19.35 1.78 -0.50
CA MET A 16 -19.01 0.41 -0.86
C MET A 16 -17.94 -0.18 0.07
N ALA A 17 -16.99 0.63 0.56
CA ALA A 17 -16.00 0.20 1.54
C ALA A 17 -16.60 -0.11 2.93
N ASP A 18 -17.66 0.61 3.33
CA ASP A 18 -18.42 0.35 4.57
C ASP A 18 -19.27 -0.95 4.48
N GLU A 19 -19.66 -1.38 3.27
CA GLU A 19 -20.57 -2.53 3.08
C GLU A 19 -19.86 -3.90 3.07
N ASP A 20 -18.55 -3.94 2.79
CA ASP A 20 -17.72 -5.16 2.80
C ASP A 20 -16.88 -5.31 4.09
N GLU A 21 -16.98 -4.36 5.04
CA GLU A 21 -16.28 -4.44 6.32
C GLU A 21 -17.04 -5.40 7.26
N PRO A 22 -16.48 -6.56 7.65
CA PRO A 22 -17.11 -7.40 8.65
C PRO A 22 -17.27 -6.59 9.93
N PRO A 23 -18.37 -6.77 10.69
CA PRO A 23 -18.60 -5.98 11.88
C PRO A 23 -17.42 -6.17 12.85
N LEU A 24 -16.82 -5.06 13.28
CA LEU A 24 -15.86 -5.07 14.37
C LEU A 24 -16.59 -5.60 15.61
N ASP A 25 -16.19 -6.78 16.08
CA ASP A 25 -16.71 -7.38 17.30
C ASP A 25 -16.14 -6.59 18.48
N LEU A 26 -16.89 -5.59 18.94
CA LEU A 26 -16.48 -4.66 20.01
C LEU A 26 -16.69 -5.24 21.43
N ASP A 27 -16.88 -6.56 21.55
CA ASP A 27 -17.16 -7.27 22.80
C ASP A 27 -15.99 -8.14 23.31
N ALA A 28 -14.75 -7.82 22.92
CA ALA A 28 -13.56 -8.40 23.53
C ALA A 28 -13.01 -7.45 24.62
N ASP A 29 -12.88 -7.96 25.85
CA ASP A 29 -12.32 -7.29 27.02
C ASP A 29 -11.14 -6.33 26.72
N ASP A 30 -11.20 -5.16 27.34
CA ASP A 30 -10.39 -3.93 27.12
C ASP A 30 -8.88 -4.02 27.46
N ASP A 31 -8.29 -5.21 27.62
CA ASP A 31 -6.94 -5.34 28.22
C ASP A 31 -5.86 -6.02 27.36
N GLU A 32 -6.14 -6.42 26.11
CA GLU A 32 -5.09 -7.11 25.33
C GLU A 32 -5.10 -6.84 23.82
N ARG A 33 -5.28 -5.58 23.43
CA ARG A 33 -4.86 -5.16 22.08
C ARG A 33 -3.35 -5.38 21.98
N THR A 34 -2.95 -6.33 21.14
CA THR A 34 -1.55 -6.74 21.05
C THR A 34 -0.68 -5.54 20.65
N ALA A 35 0.58 -5.47 21.09
CA ALA A 35 1.48 -4.38 20.71
C ALA A 35 1.55 -4.19 19.18
N GLU A 36 1.43 -5.28 18.45
CA GLU A 36 1.37 -5.31 17.00
C GLU A 36 0.07 -4.71 16.42
N GLU A 37 -1.06 -4.92 17.08
CA GLU A 37 -2.35 -4.33 16.70
C GLU A 37 -2.38 -2.82 16.97
N LEU A 38 -1.77 -2.36 18.08
CA LEU A 38 -1.59 -0.94 18.36
C LEU A 38 -0.66 -0.28 17.33
N LEU A 39 0.40 -0.98 16.91
CA LEU A 39 1.34 -0.50 15.89
C LEU A 39 0.65 -0.39 14.52
N ARG A 40 -0.13 -1.42 14.13
CA ARG A 40 -0.97 -1.41 12.93
C ARG A 40 -1.99 -0.27 12.95
N ILE A 41 -2.62 0.00 14.09
CA ILE A 41 -3.60 1.08 14.23
C ILE A 41 -2.93 2.45 14.18
N GLY A 42 -1.75 2.61 14.79
CA GLY A 42 -0.93 3.82 14.64
C GLY A 42 -0.48 4.06 13.20
N GLN A 43 -0.06 3.01 12.49
CA GLN A 43 0.26 3.06 11.05
C GLN A 43 -0.97 3.45 10.23
N ARG A 44 -2.15 2.86 10.50
CA ARG A 44 -3.42 3.22 9.82
C ARG A 44 -3.78 4.70 10.03
N GLU A 45 -3.64 5.22 11.26
CA GLU A 45 -3.84 6.64 11.52
C GLU A 45 -2.82 7.53 10.79
N GLU A 46 -1.55 7.13 10.72
CA GLU A 46 -0.53 7.86 9.96
C GLU A 46 -0.87 7.90 8.47
N LEU A 47 -1.31 6.77 7.91
CA LEU A 47 -1.75 6.66 6.52
C LEU A 47 -2.98 7.53 6.25
N VAL A 48 -3.97 7.57 7.15
CA VAL A 48 -5.14 8.46 7.04
C VAL A 48 -4.73 9.93 7.14
N LYS A 49 -3.77 10.27 8.01
CA LYS A 49 -3.21 11.64 8.10
C LYS A 49 -2.48 12.01 6.82
N LEU A 50 -1.69 11.10 6.24
CA LEU A 50 -1.00 11.31 4.97
C LEU A 50 -2.00 11.45 3.82
N GLN A 51 -3.03 10.60 3.76
CA GLN A 51 -4.13 10.70 2.80
C GLN A 51 -4.85 12.04 2.92
N THR A 52 -5.22 12.45 4.13
CA THR A 52 -5.87 13.73 4.41
C THR A 52 -4.96 14.90 4.03
N LYS A 53 -3.67 14.81 4.34
CA LYS A 53 -2.67 15.82 3.98
C LYS A 53 -2.53 15.91 2.47
N LEU A 54 -2.46 14.78 1.78
CA LEU A 54 -2.36 14.71 0.32
C LEU A 54 -3.57 15.33 -0.37
N LEU A 55 -4.76 14.99 0.11
CA LEU A 55 -6.03 15.59 -0.32
C LEU A 55 -6.09 17.10 -0.01
N ALA A 56 -5.49 17.55 1.10
CA ALA A 56 -5.47 18.95 1.51
C ALA A 56 -4.41 19.80 0.79
N THR A 57 -3.23 19.25 0.48
CA THR A 57 -2.17 19.96 -0.26
C THR A 57 -2.35 19.90 -1.77
N GLY A 58 -3.13 18.95 -2.29
CA GLY A 58 -3.50 18.90 -3.72
C GLY A 58 -2.34 18.75 -4.71
N SER A 59 -1.13 18.47 -4.26
CA SER A 59 0.02 18.23 -5.13
C SER A 59 0.83 17.08 -4.58
N LEU A 60 0.53 15.88 -5.10
CA LEU A 60 1.63 14.97 -5.39
C LEU A 60 2.61 15.68 -6.34
N PRO A 61 3.92 15.42 -6.25
CA PRO A 61 4.87 15.89 -7.25
C PRO A 61 4.40 15.53 -8.66
N GLU A 62 4.92 16.22 -9.69
CA GLU A 62 4.61 15.84 -11.07
C GLU A 62 4.96 14.36 -11.29
N LYS A 63 4.07 13.65 -12.00
CA LYS A 63 4.30 12.26 -12.34
C LYS A 63 5.62 12.11 -13.12
N PRO A 64 6.42 11.07 -12.86
CA PRO A 64 6.17 9.99 -11.92
C PRO A 64 6.38 10.40 -10.46
N TYR A 65 5.49 9.95 -9.58
CA TYR A 65 5.51 10.35 -8.16
C TYR A 65 6.78 9.92 -7.43
N LEU A 66 7.33 8.75 -7.77
CA LEU A 66 8.59 8.25 -7.24
C LEU A 66 9.59 8.00 -8.37
N THR A 67 10.56 8.91 -8.50
CA THR A 67 11.65 8.82 -9.49
C THR A 67 12.82 7.96 -9.00
N GLY A 68 12.91 7.69 -7.69
CA GLY A 68 13.92 6.83 -7.10
C GLY A 68 13.68 6.65 -5.61
N LEU A 69 14.31 5.65 -5.02
CA LEU A 69 14.22 5.43 -3.58
C LEU A 69 15.12 6.43 -2.84
N PRO A 70 14.59 7.18 -1.87
CA PRO A 70 15.42 8.11 -1.13
C PRO A 70 16.47 7.41 -0.27
N THR A 71 17.65 8.00 -0.16
CA THR A 71 18.80 7.46 0.59
C THR A 71 18.82 7.88 2.06
N ARG A 72 17.67 8.26 2.62
CA ARG A 72 17.58 8.86 3.96
C ARG A 72 17.30 7.79 5.01
N TYR A 73 17.78 8.04 6.24
CA TYR A 73 17.53 7.15 7.37
C TYR A 73 16.02 7.00 7.60
N GLY A 74 15.51 5.77 7.42
CA GLY A 74 14.09 5.43 7.55
C GLY A 74 13.35 5.18 6.22
N ALA A 75 13.90 5.59 5.07
CA ALA A 75 13.28 5.29 3.76
C ALA A 75 13.22 3.78 3.50
N GLU A 76 14.29 3.06 3.82
CA GLU A 76 14.35 1.60 3.70
C GLU A 76 13.27 0.90 4.52
N VAL A 77 13.01 1.37 5.75
CA VAL A 77 11.95 0.81 6.61
C VAL A 77 10.59 0.92 5.92
N VAL A 78 10.28 2.09 5.36
CA VAL A 78 9.03 2.31 4.63
C VAL A 78 8.94 1.44 3.37
N VAL A 79 10.06 1.24 2.66
CA VAL A 79 10.12 0.33 1.50
C VAL A 79 9.85 -1.11 1.92
N PHE A 80 10.49 -1.57 3.00
CA PHE A 80 10.28 -2.93 3.51
C PHE A 80 8.84 -3.13 3.97
N GLU A 81 8.26 -2.21 4.74
CA GLU A 81 6.85 -2.27 5.16
C GLU A 81 5.90 -2.36 3.95
N TRP A 82 6.14 -1.55 2.92
CA TRP A 82 5.29 -1.54 1.73
C TRP A 82 5.40 -2.83 0.92
N LEU A 83 6.62 -3.31 0.69
CA LEU A 83 6.85 -4.56 -0.05
C LEU A 83 6.34 -5.77 0.72
N ASP A 84 6.50 -5.79 2.05
CA ASP A 84 5.96 -6.84 2.92
C ASP A 84 4.43 -6.90 2.78
N PHE A 85 3.75 -5.75 2.88
CA PHE A 85 2.31 -5.66 2.66
C PHE A 85 1.88 -6.21 1.28
N LEU A 86 2.54 -5.80 0.20
CA LEU A 86 2.20 -6.25 -1.15
C LEU A 86 2.40 -7.76 -1.30
N ILE A 87 3.52 -8.28 -0.76
CA ILE A 87 3.86 -9.69 -0.83
C ILE A 87 2.93 -10.53 0.06
N GLU A 88 2.51 -10.04 1.22
CA GLU A 88 1.53 -10.73 2.06
C GLU A 88 0.16 -10.83 1.37
N LYS A 89 -0.26 -9.79 0.67
CA LYS A 89 -1.57 -9.74 -0.02
C LYS A 89 -1.57 -10.52 -1.33
N ALA A 90 -0.57 -10.26 -2.17
CA ALA A 90 -0.54 -10.70 -3.55
C ALA A 90 0.71 -11.49 -3.93
N GLY A 91 1.55 -11.82 -2.97
CA GLY A 91 2.71 -12.68 -3.18
C GLY A 91 3.75 -12.11 -4.12
N PHE A 92 4.81 -12.89 -4.28
CA PHE A 92 6.03 -12.40 -4.89
C PHE A 92 5.85 -12.04 -6.37
N GLU A 93 5.17 -12.92 -7.13
CA GLU A 93 4.97 -12.71 -8.57
C GLU A 93 3.99 -11.57 -8.84
N ASN A 94 2.81 -11.55 -8.21
CA ASN A 94 1.84 -10.48 -8.48
C ASN A 94 2.29 -9.14 -7.90
N THR A 95 3.10 -9.11 -6.84
CA THR A 95 3.75 -7.86 -6.40
C THR A 95 4.63 -7.29 -7.51
N GLY A 96 5.43 -8.14 -8.19
CA GLY A 96 6.22 -7.70 -9.34
C GLY A 96 5.36 -7.13 -10.47
N ASN A 97 4.22 -7.79 -10.75
CA ASN A 97 3.25 -7.31 -11.75
C ASN A 97 2.62 -5.97 -11.34
N ALA A 98 2.28 -5.80 -10.07
CA ALA A 98 1.71 -4.56 -9.55
C ALA A 98 2.70 -3.39 -9.64
N LEU A 99 3.98 -3.62 -9.30
CA LEU A 99 5.03 -2.62 -9.45
C LEU A 99 5.22 -2.22 -10.93
N SER A 100 5.14 -3.18 -11.86
CA SER A 100 5.18 -2.90 -13.30
C SER A 100 3.99 -2.04 -13.72
N TYR A 101 2.79 -2.37 -13.27
CA TYR A 101 1.59 -1.58 -13.53
C TYR A 101 1.71 -0.14 -13.00
N TYR A 102 2.38 0.06 -11.85
CA TYR A 102 2.64 1.39 -11.31
C TYR A 102 3.62 2.21 -12.14
N VAL A 103 4.52 1.56 -12.90
CA VAL A 103 5.33 2.25 -13.92
C VAL A 103 4.43 2.66 -15.09
N ASP A 104 3.56 1.77 -15.57
CA ASP A 104 2.70 2.04 -16.73
C ASP A 104 1.74 3.23 -16.54
N ILE A 105 1.33 3.53 -15.31
CA ILE A 105 0.46 4.67 -14.97
C ILE A 105 1.22 5.89 -14.42
N ASP A 106 2.55 5.87 -14.54
CA ASP A 106 3.49 6.90 -14.08
C ASP A 106 3.34 7.22 -12.58
N TRP A 107 3.20 6.20 -11.74
CA TRP A 107 3.36 6.35 -10.29
C TRP A 107 4.82 6.12 -9.88
N LEU A 108 5.48 5.19 -10.56
CA LEU A 108 6.88 4.88 -10.42
C LEU A 108 7.62 5.21 -11.72
N SER A 109 8.87 5.64 -11.60
CA SER A 109 9.82 5.56 -12.70
C SER A 109 10.41 4.16 -12.84
N GLU A 110 11.01 3.86 -13.99
CA GLU A 110 11.80 2.63 -14.19
C GLU A 110 12.92 2.48 -13.14
N SER A 111 13.60 3.57 -12.76
CA SER A 111 14.66 3.54 -11.74
C SER A 111 14.14 3.17 -10.34
N ALA A 112 12.96 3.68 -9.97
CA ALA A 112 12.32 3.29 -8.72
C ALA A 112 11.87 1.82 -8.74
N TYR A 113 11.29 1.38 -9.86
CA TYR A 113 10.89 -0.02 -10.08
C TYR A 113 12.06 -0.99 -9.92
N GLU A 114 13.19 -0.75 -10.60
CA GLU A 114 14.37 -1.61 -10.52
C GLU A 114 14.91 -1.70 -9.09
N SER A 115 14.93 -0.56 -8.39
CA SER A 115 15.36 -0.52 -6.99
C SER A 115 14.44 -1.37 -6.10
N LEU A 116 13.13 -1.20 -6.22
CA LEU A 116 12.14 -1.99 -5.48
C LEU A 116 12.24 -3.48 -5.79
N ARG A 117 12.45 -3.84 -7.07
CA ARG A 117 12.64 -5.23 -7.48
C ARG A 117 13.88 -5.85 -6.85
N SER A 118 14.95 -5.07 -6.68
CA SER A 118 16.14 -5.50 -5.94
C SER A 118 15.81 -5.81 -4.47
N TYR A 119 15.00 -4.97 -3.80
CA TYR A 119 14.56 -5.20 -2.42
C TYR A 119 13.70 -6.46 -2.29
N MET A 120 12.85 -6.75 -3.28
CA MET A 120 12.02 -7.95 -3.26
C MET A 120 12.85 -9.22 -3.13
N TYR A 121 14.03 -9.33 -3.77
CA TYR A 121 14.86 -10.54 -3.64
C TYR A 121 15.22 -10.88 -2.19
N GLY A 122 15.31 -9.89 -1.29
CA GLY A 122 15.52 -10.10 0.15
C GLY A 122 14.37 -10.82 0.86
N PHE A 123 13.18 -10.85 0.27
CA PHE A 123 12.01 -11.55 0.80
C PHE A 123 11.90 -13.00 0.32
N SER A 124 12.61 -13.37 -0.75
CA SER A 124 12.47 -14.67 -1.44
C SER A 124 12.92 -15.88 -0.62
N GLU A 125 13.65 -15.69 0.47
CA GLU A 125 13.98 -16.76 1.44
C GLU A 125 12.84 -17.08 2.42
N THR A 126 11.77 -16.27 2.44
CA THR A 126 10.68 -16.44 3.40
C THR A 126 9.53 -17.23 2.78
N ASP A 127 9.43 -18.50 3.16
CA ASP A 127 8.38 -19.46 2.81
C ASP A 127 7.03 -19.07 3.48
N ARG A 128 6.52 -17.86 3.20
CA ARG A 128 5.31 -17.28 3.84
C ARG A 128 4.01 -17.64 3.15
N PHE A 129 4.05 -18.32 2.00
CA PHE A 129 2.84 -18.69 1.29
C PHE A 129 2.31 -20.03 1.82
N GLY A 130 1.33 -19.95 2.74
CA GLY A 130 0.44 -21.08 2.99
C GLY A 130 -0.27 -21.52 1.69
N SER A 131 -0.81 -22.73 1.68
CA SER A 131 -1.33 -23.44 0.49
C SER A 131 -2.43 -22.75 -0.32
N ALA A 132 -2.94 -21.60 0.14
CA ALA A 132 -3.75 -20.68 -0.65
C ALA A 132 -2.79 -19.61 -1.21
N GLY A 133 -2.34 -19.79 -2.44
CA GLY A 133 -1.42 -18.87 -3.11
C GLY A 133 -1.94 -17.42 -3.15
N PRO A 134 -1.10 -16.49 -3.63
CA PRO A 134 -1.41 -15.07 -3.55
C PRO A 134 -2.72 -14.65 -4.23
N ALA A 135 -3.46 -13.76 -3.58
CA ALA A 135 -4.63 -13.11 -4.17
C ALA A 135 -4.21 -12.00 -5.16
N SER A 136 -5.14 -11.53 -5.99
CA SER A 136 -4.94 -10.28 -6.73
C SER A 136 -5.14 -9.09 -5.79
N LEU A 137 -4.34 -8.03 -5.93
CA LEU A 137 -4.55 -6.78 -5.20
C LEU A 137 -5.90 -6.18 -5.58
N ASP A 138 -6.62 -5.68 -4.58
CA ASP A 138 -7.86 -4.94 -4.80
C ASP A 138 -7.60 -3.42 -4.92
N THR A 139 -8.68 -2.65 -5.15
CA THR A 139 -8.58 -1.19 -5.29
C THR A 139 -8.03 -0.51 -4.03
N SER A 140 -8.37 -1.01 -2.84
CA SER A 140 -7.92 -0.46 -1.57
C SER A 140 -6.42 -0.66 -1.40
N ASP A 141 -5.90 -1.82 -1.81
CA ASP A 141 -4.48 -2.11 -1.79
C ASP A 141 -3.68 -1.16 -2.72
N HIS A 142 -4.24 -0.84 -3.89
CA HIS A 142 -3.64 0.13 -4.81
C HIS A 142 -3.65 1.55 -4.25
N VAL A 143 -4.74 1.99 -3.60
CA VAL A 143 -4.80 3.29 -2.93
C VAL A 143 -3.76 3.36 -1.81
N LEU A 144 -3.64 2.31 -1.01
CA LEU A 144 -2.65 2.25 0.05
C LEU A 144 -1.23 2.32 -0.51
N SER A 145 -0.95 1.62 -1.62
CA SER A 145 0.32 1.71 -2.32
C SER A 145 0.65 3.12 -2.77
N LEU A 146 -0.34 3.88 -3.25
CA LEU A 146 -0.15 5.28 -3.61
C LEU A 146 0.26 6.14 -2.40
N ILE A 147 -0.27 5.86 -1.21
CA ILE A 147 0.10 6.58 0.01
C ILE A 147 1.55 6.27 0.38
N TYR A 148 1.99 5.01 0.30
CA TYR A 148 3.40 4.65 0.49
C TYR A 148 4.32 5.36 -0.51
N ILE A 149 3.95 5.37 -1.79
CA ILE A 149 4.67 6.07 -2.86
C ILE A 149 4.77 7.57 -2.54
N ALA A 150 3.66 8.20 -2.15
CA ALA A 150 3.63 9.62 -1.78
C ALA A 150 4.49 9.91 -0.55
N ARG A 151 4.45 9.03 0.45
CA ARG A 151 5.30 9.12 1.65
C ARG A 151 6.76 9.10 1.22
N LEU A 152 7.18 8.07 0.47
CA LEU A 152 8.54 7.93 -0.06
C LEU A 152 8.98 9.12 -0.93
N ALA A 153 8.07 9.73 -1.69
CA ALA A 153 8.38 10.91 -2.50
C ALA A 153 8.51 12.20 -1.67
N SER A 154 7.76 12.32 -0.57
CA SER A 154 7.80 13.47 0.35
C SER A 154 8.98 13.44 1.32
N LEU A 155 9.50 12.24 1.48
CA LEU A 155 10.66 11.90 2.25
C LEU A 155 11.83 12.57 1.51
#